data_AF-A0A651FMG9-F1
#
_entry.id   AF-A0A651FMG9-F1
#
_cell.length_a   1.000
_cell.length_b   1.000
_cell.length_c   1.000
_cell.angle_alpha   90.00
_cell.angle_beta   90.00
_cell.angle_gamma   90.00
#
_symmetry.space_group_name_H-M   'P 1'
#
loop_
_entity.id
_entity.type
_entity.pdbx_description
1 polymer ?
#
loop_
_entity_poly.entity_id
_entity_poly.type
_entity_poly.pdbx_seq_one_letter_code
_entity_poly.pdbx_strand_id
1 'polypeptide(L)'
;MRKLWKQFSLLFGAASLILSSCNNDIPVNSEWQDIAYVYGILNPQLDTQFVRIGQAFLGDGPPSEFAQIPDSIYYEDITVFMEEFDASNNNITNVFGLERIERPGQLQPGFFTTE
;
A
#
# COMPACT_ATOMS: atom_id res chain seq x y z
N MET A 1 -55.40 -15.56 34.50
CA MET A 1 -55.05 -14.84 33.26
C MET A 1 -53.89 -13.85 33.42
N ARG A 2 -53.88 -12.91 34.39
CA ARG A 2 -52.78 -11.92 34.56
C ARG A 2 -51.38 -12.51 34.88
N LYS A 3 -51.29 -13.66 35.57
CA LYS A 3 -50.00 -14.33 35.87
C LYS A 3 -49.39 -15.02 34.64
N LEU A 4 -50.21 -15.61 33.78
CA LEU A 4 -49.78 -16.26 32.54
C LEU A 4 -49.20 -15.25 31.53
N TRP A 5 -49.79 -14.05 31.43
CA TRP A 5 -49.25 -12.98 30.58
C TRP A 5 -47.90 -12.43 31.08
N LYS A 6 -47.71 -12.33 32.41
CA LYS A 6 -46.41 -11.93 32.99
C LYS A 6 -45.31 -12.97 32.69
N GLN A 7 -45.63 -14.26 32.77
CA GLN A 7 -44.67 -15.32 32.43
C GLN A 7 -44.36 -15.37 30.94
N PHE A 8 -45.36 -15.15 30.08
CA PHE A 8 -45.16 -15.07 28.63
C PHE A 8 -44.31 -13.86 28.24
N SER A 9 -44.53 -12.70 28.87
CA SER A 9 -43.73 -11.49 28.66
C SER A 9 -42.27 -11.68 29.08
N LEU A 10 -42.03 -12.38 30.21
CA LEU A 10 -40.68 -12.66 30.71
C LEU A 10 -39.93 -13.66 29.81
N LEU A 11 -40.63 -14.68 29.29
CA LEU A 11 -40.09 -15.63 28.31
C LEU A 11 -39.76 -14.96 26.97
N PHE A 12 -40.62 -14.04 26.50
CA PHE A 12 -40.36 -13.29 25.27
C PHE A 12 -39.16 -12.33 25.39
N GLY A 13 -39.01 -11.67 26.54
CA GLY A 13 -37.83 -10.85 26.84
C GLY A 13 -36.52 -11.66 26.88
N ALA A 14 -36.55 -12.85 27.48
CA ALA A 14 -35.39 -13.76 27.50
C ALA A 14 -35.05 -14.30 26.10
N ALA A 15 -36.06 -14.60 25.27
CA ALA A 15 -35.87 -15.04 23.89
C ALA A 15 -35.28 -13.95 22.97
N SER A 16 -35.45 -12.66 23.30
CA SER A 16 -34.84 -11.57 22.54
C SER A 16 -33.33 -11.44 22.77
N LEU A 17 -32.80 -11.94 23.90
CA LEU A 17 -31.37 -11.86 24.24
C LEU A 17 -30.53 -12.90 23.48
N ILE A 18 -31.12 -14.04 23.11
CA ILE A 18 -30.45 -15.10 22.32
C ILE A 18 -30.35 -14.78 20.82
N LEU A 19 -31.05 -13.76 20.32
CA LEU A 19 -30.99 -13.32 18.93
C LEU A 19 -29.97 -12.18 18.70
N SER A 20 -29.33 -11.66 19.75
CA SER A 20 -28.28 -10.65 19.64
C SER A 20 -26.92 -11.31 19.37
N SER A 21 -26.61 -11.54 18.09
CA SER A 21 -25.28 -11.94 17.64
C SER A 21 -24.54 -10.70 17.09
N CYS A 22 -23.53 -10.22 17.80
CA CYS A 22 -22.63 -9.20 17.26
C CYS A 22 -21.66 -9.86 16.26
N ASN A 23 -21.55 -9.28 15.06
CA ASN A 23 -20.45 -9.63 14.16
C ASN A 23 -19.14 -9.07 14.75
N ASN A 24 -18.15 -9.93 14.95
CA ASN A 24 -16.84 -9.57 15.47
C ASN A 24 -15.73 -9.67 14.40
N ASP A 25 -16.11 -9.82 13.13
CA ASP A 25 -15.15 -9.86 12.04
C ASP A 25 -14.50 -8.49 11.89
N ILE A 26 -13.18 -8.43 12.12
CA ILE A 26 -12.38 -7.25 11.86
C ILE A 26 -11.69 -7.46 10.51
N PRO A 27 -11.94 -6.61 9.51
CA PRO A 27 -11.16 -6.64 8.28
C PRO A 27 -9.72 -6.26 8.62
N VAL A 28 -8.79 -7.20 8.43
CA VAL A 28 -7.36 -6.97 8.66
C VAL A 28 -6.76 -6.17 7.51
N ASN A 29 -7.25 -6.41 6.30
CA ASN A 29 -6.85 -5.72 5.08
C ASN A 29 -7.79 -4.53 4.81
N SER A 30 -7.23 -3.42 4.34
CA SER A 30 -7.99 -2.30 3.81
C SER A 30 -8.45 -2.58 2.37
N GLU A 31 -9.12 -1.63 1.73
CA GLU A 31 -9.29 -1.67 0.28
C GLU A 31 -7.91 -1.53 -0.41
N TRP A 32 -7.76 -2.17 -1.57
CA TRP A 32 -6.55 -2.05 -2.38
C TRP A 32 -6.40 -0.60 -2.87
N GLN A 33 -5.16 -0.11 -2.85
CA GLN A 33 -4.79 1.22 -3.31
C GLN A 33 -3.52 1.14 -4.14
N ASP A 34 -3.46 1.94 -5.21
CA ASP A 34 -2.26 2.10 -6.01
C ASP A 34 -1.27 3.04 -5.30
N ILE A 35 -0.27 2.45 -4.65
CA ILE A 35 0.72 3.18 -3.86
C ILE A 35 2.11 2.83 -4.38
N ALA A 36 2.77 3.82 -4.98
CA ALA A 36 4.18 3.73 -5.33
C ALA A 36 5.06 4.01 -4.11
N TYR A 37 6.13 3.23 -3.94
CA TYR A 37 7.24 3.58 -3.06
C TYR A 37 8.48 3.88 -3.90
N VAL A 38 9.24 4.88 -3.47
CA VAL A 38 10.44 5.34 -4.19
C VAL A 38 11.62 5.34 -3.23
N TYR A 39 12.70 4.68 -3.62
CA TYR A 39 13.98 4.69 -2.93
C TYR A 39 15.05 5.30 -3.83
N GLY A 40 15.91 6.13 -3.26
CA GLY A 40 17.05 6.68 -3.97
C GLY A 40 18.03 7.28 -2.98
N ILE A 41 19.31 7.17 -3.29
CA ILE A 41 20.37 7.89 -2.58
C ILE A 41 20.95 8.89 -3.57
N LEU A 42 20.83 10.16 -3.24
CA LEU A 42 21.38 11.24 -4.06
C LEU A 42 22.84 11.48 -3.68
N ASN A 43 23.72 11.45 -4.68
CA ASN A 43 25.13 11.75 -4.51
C ASN A 43 25.53 12.94 -5.40
N PRO A 44 25.82 14.12 -4.83
CA PRO A 44 26.15 15.31 -5.61
C PRO A 44 27.47 15.22 -6.38
N GLN A 45 28.30 14.20 -6.15
CA GLN A 45 29.54 13.97 -6.88
C GLN A 45 29.35 13.14 -8.16
N LEU A 46 28.16 12.57 -8.37
CA LEU A 46 27.85 11.77 -9.55
C LEU A 46 27.00 12.58 -10.54
N ASP A 47 27.28 12.38 -11.82
CA ASP A 47 26.54 12.97 -12.93
C ASP A 47 25.18 12.30 -13.16
N THR A 48 25.07 11.02 -12.80
CA THR A 48 23.88 10.20 -12.95
C THR A 48 23.40 9.71 -11.58
N GLN A 49 22.08 9.79 -11.37
CA GLN A 49 21.42 9.31 -10.16
C GLN A 49 20.43 8.21 -10.53
N PHE A 50 20.21 7.28 -9.61
CA PHE A 50 19.27 6.19 -9.79
C PHE A 50 18.24 6.21 -8.67
N VAL A 51 16.99 5.99 -9.05
CA VAL A 51 15.90 5.73 -8.13
C VAL A 51 15.28 4.39 -8.46
N ARG A 52 14.87 3.67 -7.42
CA ARG A 52 14.11 2.44 -7.51
C ARG A 52 12.68 2.74 -7.14
N ILE A 53 11.77 2.40 -8.04
CA ILE A 53 10.33 2.58 -7.85
C ILE A 53 9.72 1.20 -7.79
N GLY A 54 8.86 0.98 -6.80
CA GLY A 54 8.06 -0.22 -6.72
C GLY A 54 6.64 0.09 -6.29
N GLN A 55 5.80 -0.93 -6.36
CA GLN A 55 4.38 -0.87 -6.03
C GLN A 55 4.12 -1.60 -4.72
N ALA A 56 3.32 -1.00 -3.84
CA ALA A 56 2.82 -1.69 -2.66
C ALA A 56 1.76 -2.73 -3.07
N PHE A 57 1.79 -3.90 -2.44
CA PHE A 57 0.81 -4.95 -2.65
C PHE A 57 -0.05 -5.15 -1.41
N LEU A 58 -1.28 -5.60 -1.65
CA LEU A 58 -2.22 -6.02 -0.61
C LEU A 58 -2.87 -7.33 -1.06
N GLY A 59 -2.91 -8.31 -0.18
CA GLY A 59 -3.52 -9.60 -0.45
C GLY A 59 -3.83 -10.36 0.83
N ASP A 60 -4.63 -11.41 0.71
CA ASP A 60 -5.09 -12.20 1.87
C ASP A 60 -4.06 -13.25 2.34
N GLY A 61 -2.98 -13.43 1.57
CA GLY A 61 -1.88 -14.34 1.91
C GLY A 61 -0.73 -13.67 2.69
N PRO A 62 0.27 -14.46 3.11
CA PRO A 62 1.47 -13.93 3.74
C PRO A 62 2.23 -12.95 2.82
N PRO A 63 2.74 -11.82 3.34
CA PRO A 63 3.51 -10.87 2.53
C PRO A 63 4.73 -11.46 1.83
N SER A 64 5.32 -12.51 2.41
CA SER A 64 6.47 -13.22 1.82
C SER A 64 6.15 -13.93 0.50
N GLU A 65 4.89 -14.29 0.26
CA GLU A 65 4.48 -14.93 -1.00
C GLU A 65 4.39 -13.89 -2.13
N PHE A 66 3.76 -12.75 -1.85
CA PHE A 66 3.61 -11.67 -2.82
C PHE A 66 4.92 -10.94 -3.12
N ALA A 67 5.80 -10.78 -2.12
CA ALA A 67 7.10 -10.14 -2.31
C ALA A 67 8.02 -10.86 -3.31
N GLN A 68 7.73 -12.12 -3.65
CA GLN A 68 8.49 -12.91 -4.63
C GLN A 68 7.90 -12.83 -6.04
N ILE A 69 6.70 -12.27 -6.21
CA ILE A 69 6.01 -12.16 -7.50
C ILE A 69 6.35 -10.79 -8.09
N PRO A 70 7.10 -10.72 -9.21
CA PRO A 70 7.52 -9.44 -9.80
C PRO A 70 6.35 -8.50 -10.08
N ASP A 71 5.26 -9.02 -10.63
CA ASP A 71 4.06 -8.26 -10.98
C ASP A 71 3.33 -7.68 -9.77
N SER A 72 3.63 -8.16 -8.55
CA SER A 72 3.07 -7.61 -7.31
C SER A 72 3.88 -6.44 -6.73
N ILE A 73 5.14 -6.30 -7.14
CA ILE A 73 6.07 -5.31 -6.54
C ILE A 73 6.62 -4.30 -7.55
N TYR A 74 6.46 -4.57 -8.85
CA TYR A 74 6.88 -3.68 -9.92
C TYR A 74 5.71 -3.34 -10.82
N TYR A 75 5.67 -2.09 -11.26
CA TYR A 75 4.77 -1.70 -12.32
C TYR A 75 5.28 -2.18 -13.68
N GLU A 76 4.36 -2.65 -14.53
CA GLU A 76 4.64 -2.98 -15.93
C GLU A 76 5.00 -1.71 -16.72
N ASP A 77 4.14 -0.69 -16.66
CA ASP A 77 4.29 0.58 -17.37
C ASP A 77 4.08 1.77 -16.43
N ILE A 78 5.09 2.64 -16.29
CA ILE A 78 4.99 3.90 -15.54
C ILE A 78 5.66 5.04 -16.26
N THR A 79 5.14 6.25 -16.03
CA THR A 79 5.82 7.50 -16.40
C THR A 79 6.21 8.23 -15.13
N VAL A 80 7.46 8.67 -15.06
CA VAL A 80 8.04 9.24 -13.84
C VAL A 80 8.67 10.58 -14.14
N PHE A 81 8.40 11.54 -13.26
CA PHE A 81 8.98 12.88 -13.31
C PHE A 81 9.59 13.23 -11.96
N MET A 82 10.71 13.95 -11.99
CA MET A 82 11.30 14.61 -10.83
C MET A 82 11.06 16.10 -10.96
N GLU A 83 10.39 16.68 -9.97
CA GLU A 83 10.08 18.10 -9.92
C GLU A 83 11.03 18.81 -8.95
N GLU A 84 11.61 19.91 -9.40
CA GLU A 84 12.38 20.80 -8.55
C GLU A 84 11.46 21.90 -8.02
N PHE A 85 11.50 22.12 -6.71
CA PHE A 85 10.73 23.16 -6.03
C PHE A 85 11.65 24.29 -5.54
N ASP A 86 11.24 25.53 -5.79
CA ASP A 86 11.83 26.69 -5.12
C ASP A 86 11.37 26.72 -3.65
N ALA A 87 12.33 26.58 -2.73
CA ALA A 87 12.08 26.51 -1.30
C ALA A 87 11.38 27.76 -0.71
N SER A 88 11.42 28.90 -1.41
CA SER A 88 10.83 30.16 -0.92
C SER A 88 9.33 30.27 -1.19
N ASN A 89 8.85 29.67 -2.28
CA ASN A 89 7.48 29.87 -2.78
C ASN A 89 6.75 28.58 -3.16
N ASN A 90 7.43 27.42 -3.06
CA ASN A 90 6.90 26.10 -3.39
C ASN A 90 6.39 25.98 -4.85
N ASN A 91 6.92 26.81 -5.75
CA ASN A 91 6.65 26.71 -7.18
C ASN A 91 7.60 25.69 -7.82
N ILE A 92 7.08 24.97 -8.81
CA ILE A 92 7.87 24.06 -9.65
C ILE A 92 8.73 24.91 -10.59
N THR A 93 10.05 24.77 -10.50
CA THR A 93 11.02 25.47 -11.34
C THR A 93 11.41 24.63 -12.56
N ASN A 94 11.61 23.32 -12.35
CA ASN A 94 12.04 22.39 -13.38
C ASN A 94 11.33 21.04 -13.23
N VAL A 95 11.16 20.34 -14.34
CA VAL A 95 10.60 18.98 -14.40
C VAL A 95 11.52 18.13 -15.26
N PHE A 96 12.01 17.03 -14.70
CA PHE A 96 12.90 16.09 -15.36
C PHE A 96 12.17 14.77 -15.56
N GLY A 97 12.03 14.32 -16.81
CA GLY A 97 11.53 12.98 -17.10
C GLY A 97 12.59 11.93 -16.78
N LEU A 98 12.20 10.86 -16.09
CA LEU A 98 13.11 9.75 -15.76
C LEU A 98 12.99 8.64 -16.81
N GLU A 99 14.13 8.02 -17.11
CA GLU A 99 14.22 6.90 -18.05
C GLU A 99 14.24 5.57 -17.28
N ARG A 100 13.45 4.59 -17.74
CA ARG A 100 13.42 3.24 -17.17
C ARG A 100 14.63 2.46 -17.66
N ILE A 101 15.38 1.87 -16.72
CA ILE A 101 16.53 1.01 -17.02
C ILE A 101 16.16 -0.42 -16.62
N GLU A 102 16.01 -1.32 -17.59
CA GLU A 102 15.64 -2.72 -17.33
C GLU A 102 16.79 -3.56 -16.79
N ARG A 103 18.03 -3.27 -17.24
CA ARG A 103 19.21 -4.03 -16.84
C ARG A 103 20.49 -3.24 -17.15
N PRO A 104 21.17 -2.61 -16.17
CA PRO A 104 22.47 -2.05 -16.46
C PRO A 104 23.47 -3.19 -16.69
N GLY A 105 24.13 -3.19 -17.85
CA GLY A 105 25.15 -4.18 -18.18
C GLY A 105 26.37 -4.18 -17.24
N GLN A 106 26.61 -3.05 -16.55
CA GLN A 106 27.59 -2.93 -15.48
C GLN A 106 26.96 -2.18 -14.30
N LEU A 107 27.11 -2.72 -13.08
CA LEU A 107 26.69 -2.05 -11.85
C LEU A 107 27.48 -0.75 -11.70
N GLN A 108 26.80 0.39 -11.80
CA GLN A 108 27.37 1.70 -11.53
C GLN A 108 27.20 2.06 -10.05
N PRO A 109 28.06 2.93 -9.48
CA PRO A 109 27.86 3.44 -8.13
C PRO A 109 26.46 4.03 -7.95
N GLY A 110 25.74 3.62 -6.90
CA GLY A 110 24.36 4.07 -6.63
C GLY A 110 23.27 3.20 -7.25
N PHE A 111 23.60 2.10 -7.95
CA PHE A 111 22.61 1.16 -8.46
C PHE A 111 22.14 0.19 -7.35
N PHE A 112 20.82 0.03 -7.19
CA PHE A 112 20.20 -0.82 -6.16
C PHE A 112 19.71 -2.14 -6.77
N THR A 113 20.53 -3.19 -6.73
CA THR A 113 20.12 -4.57 -7.10
C THR A 113 19.91 -5.44 -5.88
N THR A 114 19.00 -6.39 -6.02
CA THR A 114 18.86 -7.55 -5.13
C THR A 114 19.59 -8.78 -5.68
N GLU A 115 20.27 -8.64 -6.81
CA GLU A 115 21.20 -9.62 -7.41
C GLU A 115 22.61 -9.43 -6.86
#